data_AF-A0A920T404-F1
#
_entry.id   AF-A0A920T404-F1
#
_cell.length_a   1.000
_cell.length_b   1.000
_cell.length_c   1.000
_cell.angle_alpha   90.00
_cell.angle_beta   90.00
_cell.angle_gamma   90.00
#
_symmetry.space_group_name_H-M   'P 1'
#
loop_
_entity.id
_entity.type
_entity.pdbx_description
1 polymer ?
#
loop_
_entity_poly.entity_id
_entity_poly.type
_entity_poly.pdbx_seq_one_letter_code
_entity_poly.pdbx_strand_id
1 'polypeptide(L)'
;MVGPPEAIAEAAFQGIKIASEVIDMSKHSGTHPRMGATDVCPFIPINGVSEEECVELSKQVGKRVGEELNIPIYLLRKICTEPKKKKTT
;
A
#
# COMPACT_ATOMS: atom_id res chain seq x y z
N MET A 1 2.46 5.24 10.05
CA MET A 1 2.77 6.68 9.95
C MET A 1 1.46 7.46 9.90
N VAL A 2 1.42 8.70 10.39
CA VAL A 2 0.25 9.58 10.37
C VAL A 2 0.73 11.00 10.07
N GLY A 3 0.05 11.71 9.17
CA GLY A 3 0.44 13.05 8.74
C GLY A 3 -0.36 13.55 7.53
N PRO A 4 -0.03 14.74 7.01
CA PRO A 4 -0.65 15.28 5.80
C PRO A 4 -0.48 14.34 4.60
N PRO A 5 -1.44 14.33 3.64
CA PRO A 5 -1.43 13.44 2.48
C PRO A 5 -0.09 13.39 1.73
N GLU A 6 0.48 14.55 1.43
CA GLU A 6 1.72 14.67 0.64
C GLU A 6 2.92 14.11 1.39
N ALA A 7 3.02 14.39 2.70
CA ALA A 7 4.09 13.89 3.54
C ALA A 7 4.02 12.36 3.70
N ILE A 8 2.81 11.80 3.80
CA ILE A 8 2.61 10.35 3.90
C ILE A 8 2.89 9.65 2.57
N ALA A 9 2.51 10.26 1.45
CA ALA A 9 2.84 9.73 0.12
C ALA A 9 4.35 9.67 -0.12
N GLU A 10 5.08 10.73 0.23
CA GLU A 10 6.54 10.75 0.08
C GLU A 10 7.21 9.73 1.01
N ALA A 11 6.78 9.67 2.28
CA ALA A 11 7.31 8.70 3.23
C ALA A 11 7.04 7.25 2.78
N ALA A 12 5.86 6.96 2.23
CA ALA A 12 5.53 5.65 1.68
C ALA A 12 6.43 5.31 0.49
N PHE A 13 6.60 6.22 -0.47
CA PHE A 13 7.48 6.02 -1.62
C PHE A 13 8.93 5.75 -1.21
N GLN A 14 9.50 6.57 -0.33
CA GLN A 14 10.87 6.39 0.15
C GLN A 14 11.02 5.07 0.93
N GLY A 15 10.03 4.70 1.73
CA GLY A 15 10.00 3.42 2.43
C GLY A 15 10.04 2.23 1.47
N ILE A 16 9.21 2.27 0.41
CA ILE A 16 9.18 1.24 -0.64
C ILE A 16 10.51 1.17 -1.37
N LYS A 17 11.08 2.32 -1.72
CA LYS A 17 12.37 2.42 -2.40
C LYS A 17 13.47 1.75 -1.58
N ILE A 18 13.67 2.18 -0.34
CA ILE A 18 14.70 1.59 0.52
C ILE A 18 14.44 0.09 0.74
N ALA A 19 13.18 -0.31 0.96
CA ALA A 19 12.83 -1.73 1.08
C ALA A 19 13.24 -2.54 -0.15
N SER A 20 13.06 -2.00 -1.35
CA SER A 20 13.46 -2.67 -2.60
C SER A 20 14.99 -2.79 -2.76
N GLU A 21 15.76 -1.90 -2.14
CA GLU A 21 17.22 -1.89 -2.21
C GLU A 21 17.85 -2.83 -1.17
N VAL A 22 17.24 -2.95 0.02
CA VAL A 22 17.87 -3.66 1.16
C VAL A 22 17.28 -5.05 1.43
N ILE A 23 16.07 -5.35 0.93
CA ILE A 23 15.40 -6.64 1.16
C ILE A 23 15.54 -7.54 -0.06
N ASP A 24 16.38 -8.57 0.07
CA ASP A 24 16.51 -9.64 -0.92
C ASP A 24 15.40 -10.70 -0.73
N MET A 25 14.34 -10.57 -1.53
CA MET A 25 13.19 -11.49 -1.47
C MET A 25 13.53 -12.93 -1.88
N SER A 26 14.64 -13.18 -2.57
CA SER A 26 15.07 -14.54 -2.94
C SER A 26 15.55 -15.36 -1.73
N LYS A 27 15.96 -14.66 -0.66
CA LYS A 27 16.44 -15.26 0.60
C LYS A 27 15.42 -15.17 1.72
N HIS A 28 14.36 -14.37 1.53
CA HIS A 28 13.39 -14.10 2.57
C HIS A 28 12.42 -15.27 2.79
N SER A 29 12.44 -15.85 3.99
CA SER A 29 11.55 -16.94 4.42
C SER A 29 10.69 -16.55 5.63
N GLY A 30 9.48 -17.11 5.73
CA GLY A 30 8.51 -16.78 6.77
C GLY A 30 7.22 -17.56 6.61
N THR A 31 6.45 -17.68 7.69
CA THR A 31 5.17 -18.41 7.71
C THR A 31 4.02 -17.61 7.09
N HIS A 32 4.10 -16.28 7.12
CA HIS A 32 3.09 -15.43 6.49
C HIS A 32 3.26 -15.39 4.97
N PRO A 33 2.19 -15.57 4.18
CA PRO A 33 2.19 -15.31 2.75
C PRO A 33 2.57 -13.85 2.47
N ARG A 34 3.36 -13.63 1.41
CA ARG A 34 3.77 -12.32 0.92
C ARG A 34 4.13 -12.41 -0.56
N MET A 35 4.01 -11.30 -1.28
CA MET A 35 4.33 -11.19 -2.70
C MET A 35 5.60 -10.36 -2.97
N GLY A 36 5.97 -9.43 -2.08
CA GLY A 36 7.11 -8.54 -2.30
C GLY A 36 7.71 -7.99 -1.02
N ALA A 37 8.82 -7.25 -1.16
CA ALA A 37 9.52 -6.58 -0.05
C ALA A 37 8.62 -5.57 0.67
N THR A 38 7.81 -4.85 -0.10
CA THR A 38 6.60 -4.19 0.42
C THR A 38 5.40 -4.97 -0.09
N ASP A 39 4.72 -5.68 0.81
CA ASP A 39 3.59 -6.54 0.45
C ASP A 39 2.30 -5.72 0.27
N VAL A 40 1.94 -4.92 1.28
CA VAL A 40 0.75 -4.05 1.27
C VAL A 40 1.07 -2.68 1.86
N CYS A 41 0.57 -1.61 1.23
CA CYS A 41 0.73 -0.22 1.69
C CYS A 41 -0.62 0.53 1.62
N PRO A 42 -1.48 0.39 2.64
CA PRO A 42 -2.81 1.01 2.64
C PRO A 42 -2.76 2.49 3.05
N PHE A 43 -3.61 3.30 2.42
CA PHE A 43 -3.91 4.67 2.82
C PHE A 43 -5.29 4.70 3.50
N ILE A 44 -5.33 5.13 4.76
CA ILE A 44 -6.54 5.12 5.58
C ILE A 44 -6.87 6.56 5.98
N PRO A 45 -8.09 7.05 5.72
CA PRO A 45 -8.48 8.40 6.13
C PRO A 45 -8.62 8.47 7.65
N ILE A 46 -8.24 9.62 8.22
CA ILE A 46 -8.37 9.87 9.67
C ILE A 46 -9.28 11.08 9.92
N ASN A 47 -8.74 12.30 9.80
CA ASN A 47 -9.52 13.52 10.03
C ASN A 47 -9.23 14.52 8.92
N GLY A 48 -10.29 15.10 8.35
CA GLY A 48 -10.18 16.11 7.28
C GLY A 48 -9.71 15.58 5.93
N VAL A 49 -9.74 14.26 5.70
CA VAL A 49 -9.38 13.60 4.43
C VAL A 49 -10.45 12.56 4.10
N SER A 50 -10.94 12.58 2.87
CA SER A 50 -11.94 11.65 2.34
C SER A 50 -11.34 10.31 1.91
N GLU A 51 -12.18 9.28 1.79
CA GLU A 51 -11.76 8.00 1.21
C GLU A 51 -11.31 8.16 -0.24
N GLU A 52 -11.97 9.02 -1.00
CA GLU A 52 -11.64 9.35 -2.39
C GLU A 52 -10.23 9.94 -2.51
N GLU A 53 -9.86 10.85 -1.61
CA GLU A 53 -8.50 11.39 -1.53
C GLU A 53 -7.46 10.31 -1.22
N CYS A 54 -7.75 9.40 -0.28
CA CYS A 54 -6.85 8.27 -0.01
C CYS A 54 -6.71 7.31 -1.21
N VAL A 55 -7.81 7.07 -1.94
CA VAL A 55 -7.77 6.26 -3.17
C VAL A 55 -6.91 6.95 -4.22
N GLU A 56 -7.06 8.25 -4.42
CA GLU A 56 -6.28 8.98 -5.41
C GLU A 56 -4.79 9.03 -5.04
N LEU A 57 -4.49 9.27 -3.77
CA LEU A 57 -3.12 9.22 -3.24
C LEU A 57 -2.48 7.85 -3.46
N SER A 58 -3.22 6.76 -3.25
CA SER A 58 -2.73 5.40 -3.48
C SER A 58 -2.37 5.14 -4.94
N LYS A 59 -3.16 5.68 -5.88
CA LYS A 59 -2.87 5.58 -7.33
C LYS A 59 -1.63 6.38 -7.69
N GLN A 60 -1.48 7.58 -7.16
CA GLN A 60 -0.34 8.45 -7.44
C GLN A 60 0.97 7.80 -6.96
N VAL A 61 0.99 7.32 -5.72
CA VAL A 61 2.16 6.61 -5.17
C VAL A 61 2.42 5.32 -5.92
N GLY A 62 1.38 4.51 -6.17
CA GLY A 62 1.53 3.25 -6.92
C GLY A 62 2.06 3.45 -8.33
N LYS A 63 1.59 4.47 -9.05
CA LYS A 63 2.09 4.85 -10.38
C LYS A 63 3.56 5.22 -10.30
N ARG A 64 3.94 6.10 -9.37
CA ARG A 64 5.32 6.55 -9.20
C ARG A 64 6.27 5.40 -8.86
N VAL A 65 5.85 4.47 -7.99
CA VAL A 65 6.62 3.25 -7.69
C VAL A 65 6.82 2.39 -8.95
N GLY A 66 5.76 2.19 -9.73
CA GLY A 66 5.85 1.42 -10.98
C GLY A 66 6.79 2.06 -12.01
N GLU A 67 6.73 3.38 -12.16
CA GLU A 67 7.51 4.13 -13.14
C GLU A 67 8.97 4.34 -12.71
N GLU A 68 9.22 4.74 -11.46
CA GLU A 68 10.58 5.09 -11.00
C GLU A 68 11.37 3.87 -10.51
N LEU A 69 10.70 2.88 -9.90
CA LEU A 69 11.37 1.73 -9.29
C LEU A 69 11.27 0.46 -10.13
N ASN A 70 10.47 0.48 -11.22
CA ASN A 70 10.20 -0.68 -12.07
C ASN A 70 9.60 -1.87 -11.29
N ILE A 71 8.82 -1.59 -10.25
CA ILE A 71 8.16 -2.62 -9.42
C ILE A 71 6.70 -2.75 -9.88
N PRO A 72 6.21 -3.96 -10.21
CA PRO A 72 4.81 -4.15 -10.57
C PRO A 72 3.90 -3.87 -9.37
N ILE A 73 2.87 -3.04 -9.57
CA ILE A 73 1.92 -2.64 -8.53
C ILE A 73 0.52 -3.12 -8.85
N TYR A 74 -0.14 -3.67 -7.82
CA TYR A 74 -1.55 -4.02 -7.85
C TYR A 74 -2.31 -3.07 -6.93
N LEU A 75 -3.21 -2.27 -7.51
CA LEU A 75 -4.12 -1.44 -6.73
C LEU A 75 -5.29 -2.30 -6.28
N LEU A 76 -5.37 -2.53 -4.97
CA LEU A 76 -6.52 -3.19 -4.37
C LEU A 76 -7.71 -2.23 -4.41
N ARG A 77 -8.81 -2.65 -5.05
CA ARG A 77 -10.10 -1.98 -4.91
C ARG A 77 -10.48 -2.04 -3.42
N LYS A 78 -11.05 -0.94 -2.90
CA LYS A 78 -11.58 -0.77 -1.53
C LYS A 78 -11.68 -2.09 -0.77
N ILE A 79 -10.93 -2.22 0.32
CA ILE A 79 -11.30 -3.15 1.40
C ILE A 79 -12.55 -2.53 2.02
N CYS A 80 -13.69 -2.68 1.33
CA CYS A 80 -14.98 -2.50 1.94
C CYS A 80 -15.00 -3.49 3.09
N THR A 81 -15.00 -2.98 4.31
CA THR A 81 -15.65 -3.70 5.41
C THR A 81 -17.11 -3.83 5.03
N GLU A 82 -17.45 -4.80 4.18
CA GLU A 82 -18.74 -5.43 4.32
C GLU A 82 -18.77 -5.97 5.76
N PRO A 83 -19.70 -5.54 6.62
CA PRO A 83 -20.01 -6.35 7.78
C PRO A 83 -20.49 -7.67 7.17
N LYS A 84 -19.67 -8.71 7.23
CA LYS A 84 -20.09 -10.08 6.90
C LYS A 84 -21.33 -10.41 7.72
N LYS A 85 -22.52 -10.15 7.16
CA LYS A 85 -23.77 -10.68 7.67
C LYS A 85 -23.94 -12.05 7.06
N LYS A 86 -23.72 -13.04 7.93
CA LYS A 86 -24.26 -14.40 7.94
C LYS A 86 -23.94 -15.30 6.73
N LYS A 87 -23.22 -16.38 7.04
CA LYS A 87 -23.48 -17.68 6.42
C LYS A 87 -24.98 -17.94 6.49
N THR A 88 -25.60 -18.16 5.34
CA THR A 88 -26.87 -18.87 5.25
C THR A 88 -26.82 -19.73 4.00
N THR A 89 -26.84 -21.04 4.24
CA THR A 89 -26.97 -22.18 3.30
C THR A 89 -25.98 -22.28 2.16
#